data_AF-A0A640SZL3-F1
#
_entry.id   AF-A0A640SZL3-F1
#
_cell.length_a   1.000
_cell.length_b   1.000
_cell.length_c   1.000
_cell.angle_alpha   90.00
_cell.angle_beta   90.00
_cell.angle_gamma   90.00
#
_symmetry.space_group_name_H-M   'P 1'
#
loop_
_entity.id
_entity.type
_entity.pdbx_description
1 polymer ?
#
loop_
_entity_poly.entity_id
_entity_poly.type
_entity_poly.pdbx_seq_one_letter_code
_entity_poly.pdbx_strand_id
1 'polypeptide(L)'
;MSELIGMTVHTIVKSGRGSLMKFDMGAQTLSTLRSQSQGSSTELGTLIRQLVQAAQPLEGKFNGSGKVAFDSFKSHADEISAALNSALAGIVGGQSGMESAFSSGDQEQADNARSQMSAANFDAARFSGR
;
A
#
# COMPACT_ATOMS: atom_id res chain seq x y z
N MET A 1 31.17 11.27 30.42
CA MET A 1 30.76 10.09 29.62
C MET A 1 29.25 9.90 29.55
N SER A 2 28.48 10.30 30.58
CA SER A 2 27.02 10.13 30.62
C SER A 2 26.21 11.02 29.66
N GLU A 3 26.70 12.20 29.25
CA GLU A 3 25.98 13.08 28.30
C GLU A 3 25.98 12.58 26.85
N LEU A 4 27.02 11.85 26.44
CA LEU A 4 27.17 11.37 25.05
C LEU A 4 26.16 10.25 24.71
N ILE A 5 25.76 9.48 25.72
CA ILE A 5 24.78 8.40 25.59
C ILE A 5 23.36 8.98 25.50
N GLY A 6 23.03 10.02 26.27
CA GLY A 6 21.72 10.68 26.23
C GLY A 6 21.41 11.38 24.89
N MET A 7 22.41 12.01 24.27
CA MET A 7 22.25 12.69 22.98
C MET A 7 22.07 11.71 21.80
N THR A 8 22.66 10.52 21.90
CA THR A 8 22.54 9.48 20.87
C THR A 8 21.15 8.83 20.89
N VAL A 9 20.59 8.54 22.08
CA VAL A 9 19.25 7.97 22.21
C VAL A 9 18.16 8.96 21.79
N HIS A 10 18.31 10.26 22.12
CA HIS A 10 17.34 11.28 21.72
C HIS A 10 17.26 11.46 20.20
N THR A 11 18.40 11.38 19.51
CA THR A 11 18.47 11.51 18.05
C THR A 11 17.85 10.30 17.34
N ILE A 12 18.06 9.09 17.85
CA ILE A 12 17.49 7.85 17.31
C ILE A 12 15.96 7.83 17.48
N VAL A 13 15.43 8.23 18.64
CA VAL A 13 13.97 8.29 18.89
C VAL A 13 13.28 9.39 18.07
N LYS A 14 13.95 10.50 17.78
CA LYS A 14 13.42 11.53 16.85
C LYS A 14 13.43 11.04 15.39
N SER A 15 14.49 10.34 14.98
CA SER A 15 14.61 9.78 13.63
C SER A 15 13.59 8.67 13.35
N GLY A 16 13.32 7.80 14.33
CA GLY A 16 12.29 6.75 14.19
C GLY A 16 10.87 7.29 14.05
N ARG A 17 10.51 8.33 14.81
CA ARG A 17 9.19 8.98 14.73
C ARG A 17 8.93 9.68 13.40
N GLY A 18 9.96 10.26 12.78
CA GLY A 18 9.82 10.87 11.45
C GLY A 18 9.56 9.85 10.34
N SER A 19 10.15 8.65 10.44
CA SER A 19 9.92 7.57 9.48
C SER A 19 8.53 6.95 9.60
N LEU A 20 8.05 6.74 10.84
CA LEU A 20 6.67 6.30 11.11
C LEU A 20 5.64 7.26 10.51
N MET A 21 5.76 8.57 10.78
CA MET A 21 4.83 9.56 10.21
C MET A 21 4.86 9.63 8.69
N LYS A 22 6.04 9.41 8.06
CA LYS A 22 6.15 9.38 6.59
C LYS A 22 5.47 8.14 6.01
N PHE A 23 5.58 6.99 6.67
CA PHE A 23 4.91 5.76 6.27
C PHE A 23 3.39 5.87 6.41
N ASP A 24 2.90 6.40 7.53
CA ASP A 24 1.47 6.64 7.78
C ASP A 24 0.86 7.60 6.76
N MET A 25 1.56 8.70 6.46
CA MET A 25 1.13 9.65 5.43
C MET A 25 1.07 9.00 4.04
N GLY A 26 2.05 8.17 3.69
CA GLY A 26 2.05 7.41 2.44
C GLY A 26 0.88 6.43 2.35
N ALA A 27 0.58 5.70 3.42
CA ALA A 27 -0.55 4.78 3.51
C ALA A 27 -1.89 5.51 3.34
N GLN A 28 -2.06 6.68 3.96
CA GLN A 28 -3.25 7.51 3.84
C GLN A 28 -3.44 8.08 2.43
N THR A 29 -2.37 8.58 1.79
CA THR A 29 -2.42 9.06 0.41
C THR A 29 -2.79 7.95 -0.56
N LEU A 30 -2.18 6.77 -0.42
CA LEU A 30 -2.51 5.59 -1.24
C LEU A 30 -3.96 5.13 -1.05
N SER A 31 -4.47 5.13 0.19
CA SER A 31 -5.87 4.82 0.49
C SER A 31 -6.83 5.80 -0.20
N THR A 32 -6.48 7.09 -0.22
CA THR A 32 -7.24 8.14 -0.91
C THR A 32 -7.23 7.92 -2.43
N LEU A 33 -6.04 7.70 -3.01
CA LEU A 33 -5.89 7.41 -4.44
C LEU A 33 -6.67 6.16 -4.84
N ARG A 34 -6.69 5.14 -3.98
CA ARG A 34 -7.47 3.90 -4.17
C ARG A 34 -8.96 4.18 -4.27
N SER A 35 -9.50 4.91 -3.29
CA SER A 35 -10.92 5.25 -3.25
C SER A 35 -11.34 6.04 -4.49
N GLN A 36 -10.52 7.03 -4.88
CA GLN A 36 -10.73 7.80 -6.11
C GLN A 36 -10.66 6.92 -7.36
N SER A 37 -9.64 6.08 -7.48
CA SER A 37 -9.47 5.19 -8.65
C SER A 37 -10.62 4.19 -8.79
N GLN A 38 -11.12 3.62 -7.68
CA GLN A 38 -12.24 2.70 -7.68
C GLN A 38 -13.56 3.41 -8.06
N GLY A 39 -13.79 4.61 -7.52
CA GLY A 39 -14.91 5.46 -7.90
C GLY A 39 -14.86 5.82 -9.39
N SER A 40 -13.74 6.36 -9.86
CA SER A 40 -13.54 6.71 -11.27
C SER A 40 -13.66 5.52 -12.21
N SER A 41 -13.19 4.32 -11.83
CA SER A 41 -13.35 3.10 -12.65
C SER A 41 -14.82 2.69 -12.76
N THR A 42 -15.57 2.79 -11.67
CA THR A 42 -17.01 2.48 -11.64
C THR A 42 -17.81 3.48 -12.48
N GLU A 43 -17.48 4.77 -12.35
CA GLU A 43 -18.10 5.82 -13.14
C GLU A 43 -17.77 5.67 -14.63
N LEU A 44 -16.51 5.40 -14.99
CA LEU A 44 -16.09 5.21 -16.36
C LEU A 44 -16.78 3.99 -16.99
N GLY A 45 -16.86 2.86 -16.27
CA GLY A 45 -17.67 1.70 -16.66
C GLY A 45 -19.16 1.98 -16.83
N THR A 46 -19.71 2.92 -16.06
CA THR A 46 -21.11 3.35 -16.19
C THR A 46 -21.29 4.25 -17.40
N LEU A 47 -20.40 5.22 -17.61
CA LEU A 47 -20.39 6.11 -18.77
C LEU A 47 -20.21 5.34 -20.09
N ILE A 48 -19.36 4.31 -20.13
CA ILE A 48 -19.21 3.43 -21.31
C ILE A 48 -20.51 2.70 -21.60
N ARG A 49 -21.16 2.11 -20.59
CA ARG A 49 -22.46 1.43 -20.77
C ARG A 49 -23.53 2.38 -21.27
N GLN A 50 -23.60 3.59 -20.71
CA GLN A 50 -24.51 4.64 -21.17
C GLN A 50 -24.19 5.06 -22.61
N LEU A 51 -22.91 5.20 -22.97
CA LEU A 51 -22.48 5.52 -24.33
C LEU A 51 -22.87 4.42 -25.32
N VAL A 52 -22.68 3.14 -24.97
CA VAL A 52 -23.11 1.98 -25.78
C VAL A 52 -24.63 1.98 -25.97
N GLN A 53 -25.40 2.21 -24.91
CA GLN A 53 -26.86 2.29 -25.02
C GLN A 53 -27.32 3.47 -25.88
N ALA A 54 -26.68 4.64 -25.73
CA ALA A 54 -26.96 5.80 -26.57
C ALA A 54 -26.56 5.57 -28.04
N ALA A 55 -25.53 4.75 -28.29
CA ALA A 55 -25.05 4.40 -29.62
C ALA A 55 -25.82 3.25 -30.28
N GLN A 56 -26.58 2.41 -29.57
CA GLN A 56 -27.40 1.33 -30.15
C GLN A 56 -28.30 1.77 -31.32
N PRO A 57 -29.11 2.84 -31.22
CA PRO A 57 -29.92 3.31 -32.35
C PRO A 57 -29.06 3.90 -33.50
N LEU A 58 -27.79 4.19 -33.26
CA LEU A 58 -26.83 4.60 -34.26
C LEU A 58 -26.08 3.40 -34.88
N GLU A 59 -26.10 2.20 -34.29
CA GLU A 59 -25.46 1.00 -34.86
C GLU A 59 -26.08 0.63 -36.22
N GLY A 60 -27.39 0.81 -36.37
CA GLY A 60 -28.07 0.70 -37.67
C GLY A 60 -27.70 1.81 -38.68
N LYS A 61 -26.98 2.85 -38.23
CA LYS A 61 -26.51 3.98 -39.05
C LYS A 61 -24.99 4.00 -39.24
N PHE A 62 -24.23 3.38 -38.35
CA PHE A 62 -22.77 3.24 -38.42
C PHE A 62 -22.41 1.99 -39.25
N ASN A 63 -22.08 2.21 -40.53
CA ASN A 63 -21.51 1.17 -41.39
C ASN A 63 -19.97 1.30 -41.43
N GLY A 64 -19.26 0.17 -41.44
CA GLY A 64 -17.81 0.13 -41.66
C GLY A 64 -16.97 0.66 -40.49
N SER A 65 -16.12 1.66 -40.76
CA SER A 65 -15.07 2.15 -39.84
C SER A 65 -15.60 2.74 -38.52
N GLY A 66 -16.82 3.27 -38.49
CA GLY A 66 -17.44 3.82 -37.27
C GLY A 66 -17.73 2.75 -36.22
N LYS A 67 -18.17 1.56 -36.65
CA LYS A 67 -18.39 0.41 -35.75
C LYS A 67 -17.07 -0.11 -35.19
N VAL A 68 -16.04 -0.22 -36.03
CA VAL A 68 -14.69 -0.66 -35.62
C VAL A 68 -14.07 0.30 -34.59
N ALA A 69 -14.22 1.61 -34.77
CA ALA A 69 -13.73 2.61 -33.82
C ALA A 69 -14.47 2.51 -32.48
N PHE A 70 -15.79 2.27 -32.52
CA PHE A 70 -16.60 2.09 -31.31
C PHE A 70 -16.22 0.82 -30.54
N ASP A 71 -16.06 -0.30 -31.23
CA ASP A 71 -15.64 -1.57 -30.64
C ASP A 71 -14.24 -1.46 -30.02
N SER A 72 -13.32 -0.74 -30.70
CA SER A 72 -11.97 -0.48 -30.17
C SER A 72 -12.02 0.40 -28.91
N PHE A 73 -12.82 1.47 -28.91
CA PHE A 73 -13.01 2.31 -27.73
C PHE A 73 -13.49 1.49 -26.54
N LYS A 74 -14.50 0.62 -26.73
CA LYS A 74 -15.02 -0.25 -25.68
C LYS A 74 -13.93 -1.19 -25.14
N SER A 75 -13.18 -1.85 -26.03
CA SER A 75 -12.09 -2.76 -25.65
C SER A 75 -11.01 -2.06 -24.82
N HIS A 76 -10.56 -0.87 -25.24
CA HIS A 76 -9.56 -0.11 -24.48
C HIS A 76 -10.08 0.32 -23.11
N ALA A 77 -11.36 0.67 -23.04
CA ALA A 77 -11.95 1.13 -21.79
C ALA A 77 -12.13 -0.02 -20.78
N ASP A 78 -12.46 -1.22 -21.26
CA ASP A 78 -12.46 -2.46 -20.45
C ASP A 78 -11.04 -2.82 -19.98
N GLU A 79 -10.03 -2.73 -20.87
CA GLU A 79 -8.62 -2.96 -20.53
C GLU A 79 -8.10 -2.00 -19.46
N ILE A 80 -8.35 -0.70 -19.61
CA ILE A 80 -7.92 0.32 -18.64
C ILE A 80 -8.58 0.05 -17.28
N SER A 81 -9.86 -0.30 -17.27
CA SER A 81 -10.59 -0.65 -16.04
C SER A 81 -9.99 -1.90 -15.37
N ALA A 82 -9.63 -2.92 -16.15
CA ALA A 82 -8.97 -4.12 -15.63
C ALA A 82 -7.57 -3.82 -15.07
N ALA A 83 -6.78 -3.00 -15.78
CA ALA A 83 -5.45 -2.58 -15.36
C ALA A 83 -5.50 -1.77 -14.06
N LEU A 84 -6.47 -0.84 -13.94
CA LEU A 84 -6.68 -0.06 -12.71
C LEU A 84 -7.04 -0.97 -11.53
N ASN A 85 -7.95 -1.94 -11.71
CA ASN A 85 -8.29 -2.90 -10.66
C ASN A 85 -7.10 -3.79 -10.27
N SER A 86 -6.29 -4.21 -11.23
CA SER A 86 -5.09 -5.01 -10.97
C SER A 86 -4.03 -4.22 -10.19
N ALA A 87 -3.76 -2.99 -10.60
CA ALA A 87 -2.87 -2.08 -9.89
C ALA A 87 -3.38 -1.83 -8.46
N LEU A 88 -4.69 -1.70 -8.29
CA LEU A 88 -5.32 -1.54 -6.98
C LEU A 88 -5.14 -2.76 -6.08
N ALA A 89 -5.34 -3.96 -6.61
CA ALA A 89 -5.09 -5.20 -5.89
C ALA A 89 -3.62 -5.33 -5.48
N GLY A 90 -2.69 -4.93 -6.36
CA GLY A 90 -1.26 -4.88 -6.07
C GLY A 90 -0.92 -3.92 -4.92
N ILE A 91 -1.51 -2.72 -4.91
CA ILE A 91 -1.32 -1.74 -3.81
C ILE A 91 -1.86 -2.30 -2.49
N VAL A 92 -3.06 -2.87 -2.48
CA VAL A 92 -3.66 -3.46 -1.27
C VAL A 92 -2.82 -4.63 -0.75
N GLY A 93 -2.39 -5.52 -1.63
CA GLY A 93 -1.51 -6.63 -1.27
C GLY A 93 -0.16 -6.16 -0.73
N GLY A 94 0.43 -5.13 -1.33
CA GLY A 94 1.65 -4.49 -0.86
C GLY A 94 1.49 -3.86 0.52
N GLN A 95 0.37 -3.18 0.79
CA GLN A 95 0.05 -2.62 2.11
C GLN A 95 -0.10 -3.70 3.17
N SER A 96 -0.86 -4.77 2.89
CA SER A 96 -0.98 -5.89 3.84
C SER A 96 0.35 -6.59 4.08
N GLY A 97 1.18 -6.70 3.04
CA GLY A 97 2.53 -7.24 3.15
C GLY A 97 3.43 -6.39 4.04
N MET A 98 3.39 -5.06 3.87
CA MET A 98 4.16 -4.13 4.71
C MET A 98 3.69 -4.13 6.16
N GLU A 99 2.38 -4.12 6.41
CA GLU A 99 1.83 -4.21 7.78
C GLU A 99 2.28 -5.50 8.47
N SER A 100 2.18 -6.63 7.76
CA SER A 100 2.63 -7.93 8.27
C SER A 100 4.13 -7.96 8.53
N ALA A 101 4.94 -7.41 7.62
CA ALA A 101 6.39 -7.34 7.76
C ALA A 101 6.82 -6.45 8.93
N PHE A 102 6.12 -5.33 9.16
CA PHE A 102 6.39 -4.44 10.29
C PHE A 102 6.00 -5.09 11.63
N SER A 103 4.78 -5.61 11.73
CA SER A 103 4.30 -6.29 12.94
C SER A 103 5.15 -7.51 13.31
N SER A 104 5.52 -8.33 12.32
CA SER A 104 6.41 -9.48 12.55
C SER A 104 7.83 -9.03 12.92
N GLY A 105 8.36 -8.00 12.27
CA GLY A 105 9.67 -7.44 12.59
C GLY A 105 9.76 -6.87 14.01
N ASP A 106 8.71 -6.17 14.47
CA ASP A 106 8.63 -5.67 15.85
C ASP A 106 8.60 -6.80 16.88
N GLN A 107 7.80 -7.85 16.62
CA GLN A 107 7.73 -9.02 17.47
C GLN A 107 9.09 -9.74 17.53
N GLU A 108 9.74 -9.93 16.37
CA GLU A 108 11.03 -10.59 16.25
C GLU A 108 12.14 -9.79 16.95
N GLN A 109 12.12 -8.46 16.85
CA GLN A 109 13.02 -7.58 17.62
C GLN A 109 12.77 -7.68 19.12
N ALA A 110 11.51 -7.71 19.57
CA ALA A 110 11.16 -7.84 20.98
C ALA A 110 11.63 -9.19 21.56
N ASP A 111 11.46 -10.28 20.81
CA ASP A 111 11.87 -11.62 21.23
C ASP A 111 13.41 -11.77 21.24
N ASN A 112 14.09 -11.22 20.22
CA ASN A 112 15.55 -11.15 20.21
C ASN A 112 16.10 -10.33 21.37
N ALA A 113 15.49 -9.18 21.68
CA ALA A 113 15.87 -8.35 22.82
C ALA A 113 15.66 -9.09 24.15
N ARG A 114 14.51 -9.75 24.34
CA ARG A 114 14.24 -10.58 25.53
C ARG A 114 15.27 -11.70 25.68
N SER A 115 15.58 -12.43 24.60
CA SER A 115 16.57 -13.50 24.61
C SER A 115 17.96 -12.98 25.00
N GLN A 116 18.41 -11.87 24.41
CA GLN A 116 19.70 -11.25 24.73
C GLN A 116 19.74 -10.70 26.18
N MET A 117 18.66 -10.11 26.67
CA MET A 117 18.54 -9.68 28.07
C MET A 117 18.59 -10.88 29.03
N SER A 118 17.90 -11.97 28.69
CA SER A 118 17.94 -13.24 29.42
C SER A 118 19.32 -13.91 29.37
N ALA A 119 20.13 -13.70 28.34
CA ALA A 119 21.51 -14.19 28.31
C ALA A 119 22.45 -13.30 29.15
N ALA A 120 22.29 -11.97 29.06
CA ALA A 120 23.17 -11.01 29.72
C ALA A 120 23.01 -10.97 31.26
N ASN A 121 21.79 -11.17 31.78
CA ASN A 121 21.52 -10.97 33.21
C ASN A 121 21.96 -12.16 34.10
N PHE A 122 22.19 -13.35 33.53
CA PHE A 122 22.49 -14.56 34.31
C PHE A 122 23.98 -14.87 34.42
N ASP A 123 24.81 -14.35 33.51
CA ASP A 123 26.27 -14.54 33.57
C ASP A 123 26.88 -13.61 34.63
N ALA A 124 26.53 -12.31 34.64
CA ALA A 124 27.00 -11.35 35.64
C ALA A 124 26.56 -11.67 37.08
N ALA A 125 25.38 -12.30 37.27
CA ALA A 125 24.87 -12.67 38.59
C ALA A 125 25.58 -13.90 39.21
N ARG A 126 26.27 -14.72 38.41
CA ARG A 126 26.95 -15.93 38.88
C ARG A 126 28.36 -15.71 39.42
N PHE A 127 28.97 -14.55 39.16
CA PHE A 127 30.35 -14.25 39.58
C PHE A 127 30.47 -13.59 40.97
N SER A 128 29.37 -13.30 41.67
CA SER A 128 29.39 -12.66 43.00
C SER A 128 29.45 -13.64 44.18
N GLY A 129 29.53 -14.95 43.93
CA GLY A 129 29.37 -15.98 44.95
C GLY A 129 30.56 -16.91 45.11
N ARG A 130 31.79 -16.38 45.27
CA ARG A 130 32.96 -17.10 45.84
C ARG A 130 33.95 -16.14 46.46
#